data_AF-A0A1V0U1A4-F1
#
_entry.id   AF-A0A1V0U1A4-F1
#
_cell.length_a   1.000
_cell.length_b   1.000
_cell.length_c   1.000
_cell.angle_alpha   90.00
_cell.angle_beta   90.00
_cell.angle_gamma   90.00
#
_symmetry.space_group_name_H-M   'P 1'
#
loop_
_entity.id
_entity.type
_entity.pdbx_description
1 polymer ?
#
loop_
_entity_poly.entity_id
_entity_poly.type
_entity_poly.pdbx_seq_one_letter_code
_entity_poly.pdbx_strand_id
1 'polypeptide(L)'
;MPQARRVSRLAALTAAVLAALAAIGSPAAADRPPRERGLFLTVSGASDTWIRGVRLTCPDTRGTHPHGAAACAALTEVDGNLEALPGEPRPCTKQYNPVTVEAKGDWNGRPVDWHKAFPNACVLDSETGPVFRF
;
A
#
# COMPACT_ATOMS: atom_id res chain seq x y z
N MET A 1 86.48 17.81 26.39
CA MET A 1 85.53 16.69 26.59
C MET A 1 84.71 16.97 27.86
N PRO A 2 83.45 16.51 27.97
CA PRO A 2 82.24 17.00 27.30
C PRO A 2 81.25 17.58 28.33
N GLN A 3 80.46 18.61 28.01
CA GLN A 3 79.27 18.92 28.82
C GLN A 3 78.06 19.33 27.98
N ALA A 4 77.02 18.51 28.19
CA ALA A 4 75.60 18.84 28.22
C ALA A 4 74.96 19.37 26.93
N ARG A 5 74.43 18.42 26.14
CA ARG A 5 73.34 18.68 25.20
C ARG A 5 72.13 19.23 25.97
N ARG A 6 71.75 20.48 25.70
CA ARG A 6 70.49 21.05 26.17
C ARG A 6 69.32 20.40 25.44
N VAL A 7 68.35 20.01 26.22
CA VAL A 7 67.11 19.33 25.82
C VAL A 7 66.02 20.38 25.63
N SER A 8 65.22 20.15 24.58
CA SER A 8 63.81 20.56 24.38
C SER A 8 63.46 22.01 24.03
N ARG A 9 62.78 22.13 22.87
CA ARG A 9 61.54 22.85 22.54
C ARG A 9 61.55 23.00 21.01
N LEU A 10 60.71 22.34 20.22
CA LEU A 10 59.28 22.62 20.13
C LEU A 10 58.54 21.38 19.62
N ALA A 11 57.62 20.90 20.46
CA ALA A 11 56.58 19.96 20.11
C ALA A 11 55.40 20.68 19.47
N ALA A 12 54.60 19.90 18.73
CA ALA A 12 53.18 20.08 18.47
C ALA A 12 52.76 21.13 17.42
N LEU A 13 52.80 20.73 16.16
CA LEU A 13 51.91 21.23 15.10
C LEU A 13 51.24 20.04 14.39
N THR A 14 50.56 19.17 15.15
CA THR A 14 49.81 18.03 14.61
C THR A 14 48.59 17.77 15.47
N ALA A 15 47.45 18.39 15.15
CA ALA A 15 46.07 17.92 15.46
C ALA A 15 45.10 19.12 15.52
N ALA A 16 44.59 19.60 14.39
CA ALA A 16 43.44 20.51 14.43
C ALA A 16 42.52 20.49 13.19
N VAL A 17 42.71 19.59 12.21
CA VAL A 17 41.96 19.65 10.94
C VAL A 17 41.34 18.30 10.54
N LEU A 18 40.87 17.50 11.51
CA LEU A 18 40.15 16.25 11.22
C LEU A 18 38.84 16.06 12.02
N ALA A 19 38.47 17.01 12.89
CA ALA A 19 37.29 16.88 13.75
C ALA A 19 35.98 17.48 13.17
N ALA A 20 36.00 18.02 11.95
CA ALA A 20 34.88 18.80 11.42
C ALA A 20 33.94 18.08 10.42
N LEU A 21 34.17 16.80 10.09
CA LEU A 21 33.34 16.08 9.09
C LEU A 21 32.41 14.98 9.66
N ALA A 22 32.33 14.80 10.99
CA ALA A 22 31.54 13.72 11.58
C ALA A 22 30.06 14.07 11.86
N ALA A 23 29.57 15.24 11.44
CA ALA A 23 28.20 15.68 11.71
C ALA A 23 27.35 15.74 10.42
N ILE A 24 27.43 14.73 9.56
CA ILE A 24 26.35 14.49 8.59
C ILE A 24 25.24 13.83 9.39
N GLY A 25 24.28 14.65 9.85
CA GLY A 25 23.11 14.19 10.60
C GLY A 25 22.46 13.01 9.90
N SER A 26 22.08 12.00 10.68
CA SER A 26 21.27 10.89 10.19
C SER A 26 20.06 11.45 9.45
N PRO A 27 19.66 10.90 8.29
CA PRO A 27 18.40 11.28 7.67
C PRO A 27 17.31 11.03 8.73
N ALA A 28 16.67 12.10 9.19
CA ALA A 28 15.46 11.96 9.99
C ALA A 28 14.53 11.06 9.18
N ALA A 29 14.18 9.89 9.74
CA ALA A 29 13.14 9.07 9.16
C ALA A 29 11.92 9.97 9.07
N ALA A 30 11.62 10.45 7.87
CA ALA A 30 10.43 11.24 7.63
C ALA A 30 9.28 10.43 8.19
N ASP A 31 8.53 11.04 9.11
CA ASP A 31 7.35 10.46 9.72
C ASP A 31 6.37 10.20 8.58
N ARG A 32 6.48 9.02 7.97
CA ARG A 32 5.67 8.65 6.83
C ARG A 32 4.27 8.59 7.40
N PRO A 33 3.31 9.35 6.85
CA PRO A 33 1.94 9.32 7.35
C PRO A 33 1.52 7.85 7.47
N PRO A 34 0.82 7.46 8.55
CA PRO A 34 0.42 6.08 8.77
C PRO A 34 -0.10 5.54 7.46
N ARG A 35 0.50 4.46 6.92
CA ARG A 35 -0.01 3.86 5.68
C ARG A 35 -1.49 3.64 5.91
N GLU A 36 -2.33 4.30 5.13
CA GLU A 36 -3.76 4.15 5.28
C GLU A 36 -4.08 2.69 5.01
N ARG A 37 -4.32 1.93 6.09
CA ARG A 37 -4.59 0.51 6.01
C ARG A 37 -5.96 0.29 5.37
N GLY A 38 -6.01 -0.60 4.39
CA GLY A 38 -7.22 -0.91 3.63
C GLY A 38 -7.06 -0.69 2.14
N LEU A 39 -8.15 -0.97 1.44
CA LEU A 39 -8.25 -0.94 0.00
C LEU A 39 -9.21 0.17 -0.41
N PHE A 40 -8.83 0.94 -1.41
CA PHE A 40 -9.74 1.76 -2.19
C PHE A 40 -10.26 0.92 -3.34
N LEU A 41 -11.57 0.73 -3.37
CA LEU A 41 -12.26 -0.08 -4.35
C LEU A 41 -12.99 0.84 -5.31
N THR A 42 -12.85 0.63 -6.61
CA THR A 42 -13.59 1.40 -7.62
C THR A 42 -14.28 0.49 -8.61
N VAL A 43 -15.36 1.00 -9.19
CA VAL A 43 -16.08 0.41 -10.31
C VAL A 43 -16.31 1.52 -11.33
N SER A 44 -15.90 1.28 -12.58
CA SER A 44 -16.19 2.13 -13.72
C SER A 44 -17.04 1.40 -14.76
N GLY A 45 -17.89 2.16 -15.45
CA GLY A 45 -18.69 1.66 -16.58
C GLY A 45 -17.92 1.57 -17.89
N ALA A 46 -18.60 1.19 -18.96
CA ALA A 46 -18.04 1.14 -20.31
C ALA A 46 -17.32 2.45 -20.67
N SER A 47 -16.06 2.33 -21.09
CA SER A 47 -15.17 3.45 -21.43
C SER A 47 -15.03 4.51 -20.32
N ASP A 48 -15.07 4.10 -19.05
CA ASP A 48 -14.95 4.96 -17.86
C ASP A 48 -15.96 6.12 -17.80
N THR A 49 -17.11 5.94 -18.45
CA THR A 49 -18.17 6.96 -18.55
C THR A 49 -18.78 7.36 -17.19
N TRP A 50 -18.67 6.50 -16.19
CA TRP A 50 -18.99 6.80 -14.79
C TRP A 50 -18.09 5.99 -13.88
N ILE A 51 -17.82 6.50 -12.67
CA ILE A 51 -16.97 5.86 -11.67
C ILE A 51 -17.62 6.01 -10.30
N ARG A 52 -17.58 4.94 -9.50
CA ARG A 52 -17.88 4.95 -8.07
C ARG A 52 -16.71 4.35 -7.32
N GLY A 53 -16.50 4.77 -6.07
CA GLY A 53 -15.46 4.21 -5.24
C GLY A 53 -15.73 4.35 -3.76
N VAL A 54 -15.29 3.37 -2.99
CA VAL A 54 -15.40 3.33 -1.54
C VAL A 54 -14.10 2.85 -0.93
N ARG A 55 -13.86 3.24 0.33
CA ARG A 55 -12.78 2.67 1.11
C ARG A 55 -13.28 1.46 1.89
N LEU A 56 -12.51 0.39 1.89
CA LEU A 56 -12.70 -0.77 2.73
C LEU A 56 -11.50 -0.89 3.66
N THR A 57 -11.74 -0.86 4.96
CA THR A 57 -10.73 -1.19 5.98
C THR A 57 -11.19 -2.48 6.65
N CYS A 58 -10.28 -3.42 6.88
CA CYS A 58 -10.62 -4.68 7.53
C CYS A 58 -9.98 -4.78 8.93
N PRO A 59 -10.74 -5.16 9.98
CA PRO A 59 -12.20 -5.34 9.99
C PRO A 59 -12.95 -4.02 9.70
N ASP A 60 -14.17 -4.10 9.14
CA ASP A 60 -14.94 -2.92 8.73
C ASP A 60 -15.40 -2.09 9.93
N THR A 61 -14.63 -1.04 10.20
CA THR A 61 -14.83 -0.12 11.32
C THR A 61 -15.43 1.21 10.88
N ARG A 62 -15.43 1.49 9.56
CA ARG A 62 -15.86 2.79 9.02
C ARG A 62 -17.24 2.74 8.40
N GLY A 63 -17.73 1.57 7.99
CA GLY A 63 -19.06 1.39 7.43
C GLY A 63 -19.28 2.09 6.08
N THR A 64 -18.19 2.47 5.40
CA THR A 64 -18.24 3.11 4.07
C THR A 64 -18.57 2.13 2.96
N HIS A 65 -18.35 0.84 3.20
CA HIS A 65 -18.73 -0.23 2.29
C HIS A 65 -20.03 -0.88 2.81
N PRO A 66 -21.15 -0.86 2.06
CA PRO A 66 -22.45 -1.32 2.57
C PRO A 66 -22.47 -2.82 2.94
N HIS A 67 -21.57 -3.61 2.35
CA HIS A 67 -21.34 -5.02 2.70
C HIS A 67 -19.95 -5.29 3.32
N GLY A 68 -19.37 -4.31 4.03
CA GLY A 68 -17.96 -4.34 4.43
C GLY A 68 -17.55 -5.55 5.26
N ALA A 69 -18.40 -6.02 6.19
CA ALA A 69 -18.13 -7.25 6.96
C ALA A 69 -17.99 -8.49 6.05
N ALA A 70 -18.90 -8.66 5.08
CA ALA A 70 -18.84 -9.77 4.13
C ALA A 70 -17.67 -9.64 3.16
N ALA A 71 -17.38 -8.42 2.68
CA ALA A 71 -16.21 -8.15 1.85
C ALA A 71 -14.90 -8.47 2.57
N CYS A 72 -14.75 -8.07 3.83
CA CYS A 72 -13.59 -8.40 4.64
C CYS A 72 -13.45 -9.91 4.90
N ALA A 73 -14.56 -10.63 5.10
CA ALA A 73 -14.52 -12.08 5.24
C ALA A 73 -14.00 -12.75 3.96
N ALA A 74 -14.53 -12.38 2.79
CA ALA A 74 -14.09 -12.90 1.50
C ALA A 74 -12.61 -12.62 1.23
N LEU A 75 -12.13 -11.40 1.50
CA LEU A 75 -10.71 -11.06 1.36
C LEU A 75 -9.82 -11.80 2.35
N THR A 76 -10.31 -12.06 3.57
CA THR A 76 -9.57 -12.81 4.60
C THR A 76 -9.37 -14.27 4.18
N GLU A 77 -10.39 -14.89 3.57
CA GLU A 77 -10.32 -16.28 3.08
C GLU A 77 -9.19 -16.48 2.06
N VAL A 78 -8.90 -15.46 1.25
CA VAL A 78 -7.93 -15.52 0.15
C VAL A 78 -6.64 -14.73 0.42
N ASP A 79 -6.43 -14.31 1.67
CA ASP A 79 -5.32 -13.43 2.08
C ASP A 79 -5.12 -12.22 1.14
N GLY A 80 -6.22 -11.54 0.83
CA GLY A 80 -6.23 -10.33 0.00
C GLY A 80 -5.89 -10.55 -1.48
N ASN A 81 -5.79 -11.80 -1.94
CA ASN A 81 -5.60 -12.12 -3.35
C ASN A 81 -6.94 -12.06 -4.12
N LEU A 82 -7.19 -10.95 -4.82
CA LEU A 82 -8.45 -10.73 -5.56
C LEU A 82 -8.69 -11.77 -6.67
N GLU A 83 -7.64 -12.38 -7.24
CA GLU A 83 -7.78 -13.42 -8.27
C GLU A 83 -8.26 -14.77 -7.72
N ALA A 84 -8.15 -14.96 -6.40
CA ALA A 84 -8.55 -16.20 -5.73
C ALA A 84 -9.92 -16.09 -5.06
N LEU A 85 -10.64 -14.97 -5.25
CA LEU A 85 -11.98 -14.78 -4.65
C LEU A 85 -12.90 -15.95 -5.03
N PRO A 86 -13.60 -16.56 -4.05
CA PRO A 86 -14.49 -17.68 -4.31
C PRO A 86 -15.72 -17.28 -5.13
N GLY A 87 -16.09 -15.99 -5.09
CA GLY A 87 -17.29 -15.47 -5.72
C GLY A 87 -18.57 -16.06 -5.13
N GLU A 88 -19.68 -15.81 -5.83
CA GLU A 88 -20.99 -16.40 -5.56
C GLU A 88 -21.60 -16.85 -6.90
N PRO A 89 -21.22 -18.04 -7.41
CA PRO A 89 -21.57 -18.48 -8.76
C PRO A 89 -23.08 -18.47 -9.03
N ARG A 90 -23.48 -17.76 -10.08
CA ARG A 90 -24.88 -17.64 -10.51
C ARG A 90 -25.00 -17.46 -12.03
N PRO A 91 -26.12 -17.85 -12.65
CA PRO A 91 -26.35 -17.59 -14.07
C PRO A 91 -26.40 -16.09 -14.36
N CYS A 92 -25.67 -15.67 -15.39
CA CYS A 92 -25.68 -14.30 -15.90
C CYS A 92 -26.11 -14.25 -17.37
N THR A 93 -26.73 -13.15 -17.78
CA THR A 93 -27.05 -12.89 -19.19
C THR A 93 -25.77 -12.74 -20.01
N LYS A 94 -25.88 -12.92 -21.33
CA LYS A 94 -24.76 -12.75 -22.28
C LYS A 94 -24.64 -11.33 -22.82
N GLN A 95 -25.37 -10.37 -22.24
CA GLN A 95 -25.26 -8.96 -22.64
C GLN A 95 -23.84 -8.46 -22.35
N TYR A 96 -23.24 -7.81 -23.33
CA TYR A 96 -21.97 -7.12 -23.17
C TYR A 96 -22.23 -5.66 -22.78
N ASN A 97 -21.92 -5.31 -21.54
CA ASN A 97 -21.97 -3.96 -20.99
C ASN A 97 -20.85 -3.86 -19.95
N PRO A 98 -19.60 -3.68 -20.39
CA PRO A 98 -18.43 -3.96 -19.58
C PRO A 98 -18.33 -3.01 -18.40
N VAL A 99 -17.77 -3.53 -17.30
CA VAL A 99 -17.40 -2.77 -16.12
C VAL A 99 -15.96 -3.09 -15.76
N THR A 100 -15.19 -2.09 -15.38
CA THR A 100 -13.82 -2.28 -14.89
C THR A 100 -13.80 -1.98 -13.40
N VAL A 101 -13.11 -2.82 -12.64
CA VAL A 101 -12.94 -2.61 -11.21
C VAL A 101 -11.48 -2.51 -10.85
N GLU A 102 -11.19 -1.82 -9.76
CA GLU A 102 -9.86 -1.67 -9.21
C GLU A 102 -9.89 -1.86 -7.70
N ALA A 103 -8.87 -2.51 -7.16
CA ALA A 103 -8.54 -2.54 -5.74
C ALA A 103 -7.10 -2.05 -5.57
N LYS A 104 -6.91 -0.90 -4.93
CA LYS A 104 -5.58 -0.35 -4.61
C LYS A 104 -5.43 -0.07 -3.13
N GLY A 105 -4.27 -0.39 -2.57
CA GLY A 105 -3.94 -0.04 -1.19
C GLY A 105 -3.03 -1.04 -0.52
N ASP A 106 -3.32 -1.33 0.75
CA ASP A 106 -2.53 -2.22 1.59
C ASP A 106 -3.44 -3.25 2.28
N TRP A 107 -3.15 -4.52 2.05
CA TRP A 107 -3.75 -5.65 2.74
C TRP A 107 -2.72 -6.27 3.68
N ASN A 108 -2.88 -6.09 4.99
CA ASN A 108 -1.99 -6.66 6.01
C ASN A 108 -0.48 -6.40 5.77
N GLY A 109 -0.12 -5.20 5.29
CA GLY A 109 1.27 -4.83 4.98
C GLY A 109 1.74 -5.24 3.58
N ARG A 110 0.87 -5.89 2.78
CA ARG A 110 1.13 -6.23 1.38
C ARG A 110 0.47 -5.19 0.47
N PRO A 111 1.23 -4.56 -0.43
CA PRO A 111 0.64 -3.65 -1.40
C PRO A 111 -0.27 -4.44 -2.34
N VAL A 112 -1.44 -3.87 -2.62
CA VAL A 112 -2.41 -4.38 -3.58
C VAL A 112 -2.56 -3.34 -4.68
N ASP A 113 -2.34 -3.76 -5.92
CA ASP A 113 -2.65 -3.01 -7.13
C ASP A 113 -3.24 -4.01 -8.12
N TRP A 114 -4.56 -4.06 -8.16
CA TRP A 114 -5.30 -5.03 -8.94
C TRP A 114 -6.43 -4.34 -9.70
N HIS A 115 -6.63 -4.74 -10.94
CA HIS A 115 -7.77 -4.31 -11.72
C HIS A 115 -8.22 -5.44 -12.66
N LYS A 116 -9.52 -5.48 -12.97
CA LYS A 116 -10.08 -6.47 -13.89
C LYS A 116 -11.30 -5.89 -14.60
N ALA A 117 -11.43 -6.20 -15.89
CA ALA A 117 -12.61 -5.90 -16.67
C ALA A 117 -13.53 -7.13 -16.69
N PHE A 118 -14.81 -6.90 -16.47
CA PHE A 118 -15.85 -7.91 -16.55
C PHE A 118 -16.81 -7.60 -17.70
N PRO A 119 -17.35 -8.62 -18.39
CA PRO A 119 -18.23 -8.42 -19.54
C PRO A 119 -19.56 -7.74 -19.17
N ASN A 120 -19.99 -7.86 -17.91
CA ASN A 120 -21.11 -7.12 -17.33
C ASN A 120 -21.08 -7.17 -15.79
N ALA A 121 -21.92 -6.34 -15.16
CA ALA A 121 -22.04 -6.25 -13.71
C ALA A 121 -22.49 -7.55 -13.02
N CYS A 122 -23.26 -8.41 -13.69
CA CYS A 122 -23.65 -9.71 -13.12
C CYS A 122 -22.42 -10.63 -12.97
N VAL A 123 -21.55 -10.67 -13.98
CA VAL A 123 -20.32 -11.49 -13.91
C VAL A 123 -19.35 -10.93 -12.87
N LEU A 124 -19.22 -9.60 -12.77
CA LEU A 124 -18.48 -8.97 -11.66
C LEU A 124 -18.99 -9.46 -10.30
N ASP A 125 -20.29 -9.35 -10.05
CA ASP A 125 -20.93 -9.76 -8.80
C ASP A 125 -20.75 -11.26 -8.52
N SER A 126 -20.91 -12.09 -9.56
CA SER A 126 -20.79 -13.54 -9.44
C SER A 126 -19.36 -14.00 -9.16
N GLU A 127 -18.33 -13.33 -9.67
CA GLU A 127 -16.92 -13.72 -9.48
C GLU A 127 -16.29 -13.09 -8.23
N THR A 128 -16.74 -11.90 -7.82
CA THR A 128 -16.13 -11.16 -6.70
C THR A 128 -16.96 -11.16 -5.42
N GLY A 129 -18.20 -11.65 -5.49
CA GLY A 129 -19.13 -11.72 -4.37
C GLY A 129 -19.33 -10.33 -3.73
N PRO A 130 -19.20 -10.19 -2.39
CA PRO A 130 -19.51 -8.95 -1.70
C PRO A 130 -18.52 -7.80 -1.92
N VAL A 131 -17.33 -8.05 -2.47
CA VAL A 131 -16.21 -7.08 -2.49
C VAL A 131 -16.51 -5.82 -3.30
N PHE A 132 -17.28 -5.92 -4.38
CA PHE A 132 -17.62 -4.76 -5.24
C PHE A 132 -19.11 -4.39 -5.22
N ARG A 133 -19.85 -4.81 -4.18
CA ARG A 133 -21.26 -4.44 -4.00
C ARG A 133 -21.36 -3.08 -3.30
N PHE A 134 -21.23 -1.97 -4.05
CA PHE A 134 -21.40 -0.59 -3.53
C PHE A 134 -21.82 0.42 -4.59
#